data_AF-A0AA88XHN3-F1
#
_entry.id   AF-A0AA88XHN3-F1
#
_cell.length_a   1.000
_cell.length_b   1.000
_cell.length_c   1.000
_cell.angle_alpha   90.00
_cell.angle_beta   90.00
_cell.angle_gamma   90.00
#
_symmetry.space_group_name_H-M   'P 1'
#
loop_
_entity.id
_entity.type
_entity.pdbx_description
1 polymer ?
#
loop_
_entity_poly.entity_id
_entity_poly.type
_entity_poly.pdbx_seq_one_letter_code
_entity_poly.pdbx_strand_id
1 'polypeptide(L)'
;MHRMLLLTYIFRLIDLVKKFGVAQNGLVKKFGVAQYLTKYCRDCILPYQRQRNVKCPQCRESFDPRQLQRATDLEFIMKEAMATCKWCSQKMKVAVLKTHINLCKDQDTSIPEFKPIAETSQKVPSNVPNRATFVCPVCGLSNLDSTGLVEHCNQNHQNETNHVCPICASMPWGDPNMVSSDFISHLNLRHKFEYDTYVDFDQDDDEMLRIALAASLESH
;
A
#
# COMPACT_ATOMS: atom_id res chain seq x y z
N MET A 1 4.10 6.67 -21.36
CA MET A 1 3.52 5.44 -21.96
C MET A 1 4.11 4.10 -21.44
N HIS A 2 5.06 4.08 -20.49
CA HIS A 2 5.70 2.84 -20.02
C HIS A 2 5.05 2.14 -18.81
N ARG A 3 4.11 2.79 -18.10
CA ARG A 3 3.39 2.18 -16.95
C ARG A 3 2.26 1.23 -17.36
N MET A 4 1.85 1.24 -18.63
CA MET A 4 0.72 0.45 -19.14
C MET A 4 1.12 -0.96 -19.56
N LEU A 5 2.41 -1.27 -19.70
CA LEU A 5 2.91 -2.55 -20.22
C LEU A 5 3.24 -3.59 -19.13
N LEU A 6 3.47 -3.17 -17.88
CA LEU A 6 3.71 -4.09 -16.75
C LEU A 6 2.39 -4.67 -16.20
N LEU A 7 1.32 -3.86 -16.20
CA LEU A 7 -0.02 -4.33 -15.83
C LEU A 7 -0.53 -5.36 -16.85
N THR A 8 -0.33 -5.14 -18.16
CA THR A 8 -0.76 -6.10 -19.19
C THR A 8 -0.03 -7.45 -19.11
N TYR A 9 1.21 -7.49 -18.61
CA TYR A 9 1.96 -8.75 -18.43
C TYR A 9 1.46 -9.57 -17.24
N ILE A 10 1.09 -8.91 -16.13
CA ILE A 10 0.49 -9.57 -14.96
C ILE A 10 -0.95 -9.99 -15.25
N PHE A 11 -1.74 -9.17 -15.96
CA PHE A 11 -3.08 -9.55 -16.41
C PHE A 11 -3.04 -10.74 -17.39
N ARG A 12 -2.05 -10.81 -18.30
CA ARG A 12 -1.88 -11.97 -19.21
C ARG A 12 -1.54 -13.28 -18.49
N LEU A 13 -0.83 -13.23 -17.36
CA LEU A 13 -0.58 -14.43 -16.52
C LEU A 13 -1.86 -14.91 -15.81
N ILE A 14 -2.73 -13.99 -15.37
CA ILE A 14 -4.03 -14.33 -14.78
C ILE A 14 -4.98 -14.90 -15.85
N ASP A 15 -4.95 -14.39 -17.07
CA ASP A 15 -5.75 -14.90 -18.19
C ASP A 15 -5.24 -16.25 -18.72
N LEU A 16 -3.94 -16.54 -18.62
CA LEU A 16 -3.36 -17.86 -18.91
C LEU A 16 -3.82 -18.91 -17.90
N VAL A 17 -3.94 -18.56 -16.62
CA VAL A 17 -4.47 -19.48 -15.59
C VAL A 17 -5.98 -19.72 -15.77
N LYS A 18 -6.73 -18.76 -16.31
CA LYS A 18 -8.16 -18.95 -16.65
C LYS A 18 -8.40 -19.77 -17.93
N LYS A 19 -7.46 -19.80 -18.87
CA LYS A 19 -7.56 -20.55 -20.14
C LYS A 19 -7.25 -22.04 -20.03
N PHE A 20 -6.49 -22.48 -19.01
CA PHE A 20 -6.19 -23.89 -18.75
C PHE A 20 -7.15 -24.50 -17.72
N GLY A 21 -8.45 -24.35 -17.97
CA GLY A 21 -9.46 -25.14 -17.28
C GLY A 21 -9.24 -26.63 -17.58
N VAL A 22 -8.72 -27.35 -16.59
CA VAL A 22 -8.77 -28.82 -16.58
C VAL A 22 -9.99 -29.23 -15.77
N ALA A 23 -10.97 -29.77 -16.49
CA ALA A 23 -12.18 -30.34 -15.94
C ALA A 23 -11.89 -31.62 -15.12
N GLN A 24 -12.52 -31.67 -13.95
CA GLN A 24 -13.09 -32.83 -13.24
C GLN A 24 -12.23 -34.09 -13.01
N ASN A 25 -11.99 -34.43 -11.74
CA ASN A 25 -12.64 -35.56 -11.04
C ASN A 25 -12.00 -35.80 -9.65
N GLY A 26 -12.84 -36.01 -8.63
CA GLY A 26 -12.41 -36.64 -7.36
C GLY A 26 -12.50 -35.77 -6.10
N LEU A 27 -13.69 -35.75 -5.50
CA LEU A 27 -13.97 -35.72 -4.05
C LEU A 27 -12.86 -35.16 -3.12
N VAL A 28 -13.02 -33.91 -2.67
CA VAL A 28 -12.62 -33.53 -1.30
C VAL A 28 -13.77 -32.75 -0.65
N LYS A 29 -14.21 -33.28 0.49
CA LYS A 29 -15.43 -32.91 1.21
C LYS A 29 -15.42 -31.43 1.63
N LYS A 30 -16.54 -30.75 1.34
CA LYS A 30 -16.93 -29.43 1.84
C LYS A 30 -17.00 -29.43 3.37
N PHE A 31 -16.44 -28.41 4.03
CA PHE A 31 -17.00 -27.77 5.23
C PHE A 31 -16.58 -26.29 5.28
N GLY A 32 -17.59 -25.40 5.42
CA GLY A 32 -17.66 -23.92 5.62
C GLY A 32 -16.47 -23.01 5.28
N VAL A 33 -16.58 -21.91 4.54
CA VAL A 33 -17.71 -21.02 4.20
C VAL A 33 -17.47 -20.49 2.77
N ALA A 34 -18.53 -20.45 1.95
CA ALA A 34 -18.65 -19.73 0.68
C ALA A 34 -17.44 -19.74 -0.28
N GLN A 35 -17.40 -20.72 -1.19
CA GLN A 35 -17.20 -20.60 -2.65
C GLN A 35 -16.10 -19.68 -3.24
N TYR A 36 -15.09 -19.29 -2.47
CA TYR A 36 -13.93 -18.54 -2.97
C TYR A 36 -12.67 -19.25 -2.51
N LEU A 37 -12.14 -20.10 -3.40
CA LEU A 37 -10.86 -20.78 -3.27
C LEU A 37 -9.71 -19.74 -3.37
N THR A 38 -9.64 -18.84 -2.40
CA THR A 38 -8.65 -17.77 -2.31
C THR A 38 -7.38 -18.35 -1.71
N LYS A 39 -6.30 -18.32 -2.50
CA LYS A 39 -5.00 -18.86 -2.08
C LYS A 39 -4.08 -17.68 -1.83
N TYR A 40 -3.44 -17.70 -0.67
CA TYR A 40 -2.53 -16.65 -0.23
C TYR A 40 -1.13 -17.23 -0.05
N CYS A 41 -0.11 -16.37 -0.18
CA CYS A 41 1.23 -16.75 0.20
C CYS A 41 1.32 -16.96 1.72
N ARG A 42 2.22 -17.84 2.18
CA ARG A 42 2.37 -18.16 3.61
C ARG A 42 2.63 -16.89 4.44
N ASP A 43 3.50 -16.02 3.95
CA ASP A 43 3.87 -14.80 4.67
C ASP A 43 2.75 -13.76 4.67
N CYS A 44 1.91 -13.77 3.63
CA CYS A 44 0.76 -12.89 3.49
C CYS A 44 -0.33 -13.21 4.52
N ILE A 45 -0.49 -14.50 4.87
CA ILE A 45 -1.55 -14.96 5.79
C ILE A 45 -1.09 -15.08 7.25
N LEU A 46 0.22 -15.17 7.48
CA LEU A 46 0.79 -15.35 8.82
C LEU A 46 0.40 -14.26 9.84
N PRO A 47 0.32 -12.95 9.49
CA PRO A 47 -0.12 -11.92 10.42
C PRO A 47 -1.55 -12.12 10.93
N TYR A 48 -2.44 -12.64 10.07
CA TYR A 48 -3.85 -12.87 10.41
C TYR A 48 -4.02 -14.00 11.43
N GLN A 49 -3.08 -14.95 11.52
CA GLN A 49 -3.16 -16.06 12.48
C GLN A 49 -3.13 -15.60 13.95
N ARG A 50 -2.64 -14.39 14.23
CA ARG A 50 -2.51 -13.84 15.59
C ARG A 50 -3.67 -12.92 15.99
N GLN A 51 -4.57 -12.59 15.07
CA GLN A 51 -5.67 -11.65 15.30
C GLN A 51 -6.95 -12.38 15.75
N ARG A 52 -7.73 -11.75 16.64
CA ARG A 52 -9.09 -12.19 16.99
C ARG A 52 -10.08 -11.51 16.03
N ASN A 53 -11.03 -12.27 15.49
CA ASN A 53 -12.01 -11.81 14.48
C ASN A 53 -11.41 -11.44 13.10
N VAL A 54 -10.66 -12.36 12.50
CA VAL A 54 -10.15 -12.16 11.14
C VAL A 54 -11.26 -12.21 10.09
N LYS A 55 -11.13 -11.35 9.08
CA LYS A 55 -12.00 -11.33 7.90
C LYS A 55 -11.16 -11.51 6.64
N CYS A 56 -11.68 -12.28 5.70
CA CYS A 56 -11.01 -12.52 4.42
C CYS A 56 -10.87 -11.19 3.66
N PRO A 57 -9.65 -10.80 3.22
CA PRO A 57 -9.46 -9.55 2.47
C PRO A 57 -10.27 -9.49 1.16
N GLN A 58 -10.61 -10.65 0.59
CA GLN A 58 -11.33 -10.73 -0.68
C GLN A 58 -12.85 -10.71 -0.51
N CYS A 59 -13.41 -11.56 0.36
CA CYS A 59 -14.87 -11.71 0.52
C CYS A 59 -15.42 -11.08 1.79
N ARG A 60 -14.57 -10.52 2.67
CA ARG A 60 -14.90 -9.91 3.97
C ARG A 60 -15.59 -10.85 4.97
N GLU A 61 -15.74 -12.12 4.64
CA GLU A 61 -16.27 -13.16 5.51
C GLU A 61 -15.30 -13.50 6.64
N SER A 62 -15.85 -13.86 7.79
CA SER A 62 -15.04 -14.34 8.91
C SER A 62 -14.52 -15.75 8.59
N PHE A 63 -13.27 -16.03 8.94
CA PHE A 63 -12.67 -17.35 8.74
C PHE A 63 -11.83 -17.77 9.95
N ASP A 64 -11.54 -19.06 10.07
CA ASP A 64 -10.66 -19.58 11.12
C ASP A 64 -9.23 -19.77 10.57
N PRO A 65 -8.23 -19.00 11.04
CA PRO A 65 -6.84 -19.15 10.61
C PRO A 65 -6.24 -20.54 10.89
N ARG A 66 -6.82 -21.34 11.79
CA ARG A 66 -6.36 -22.71 12.09
C ARG A 66 -6.81 -23.71 11.04
N GLN A 67 -7.83 -23.38 10.27
CA GLN A 67 -8.39 -24.23 9.22
C GLN A 67 -7.74 -23.99 7.85
N LEU A 68 -6.75 -23.11 7.78
CA LEU A 68 -5.97 -22.85 6.58
C LEU A 68 -5.19 -24.10 6.17
N GLN A 69 -5.40 -24.54 4.93
CA GLN A 69 -4.69 -25.67 4.34
C GLN A 69 -3.67 -25.22 3.31
N ARG A 70 -2.57 -25.98 3.20
CA ARG A 70 -1.59 -25.76 2.13
C ARG A 70 -2.19 -26.23 0.80
N ALA A 71 -2.14 -25.36 -0.20
CA ALA A 71 -2.51 -25.68 -1.57
C ALA A 71 -1.35 -26.45 -2.26
N THR A 72 -1.20 -27.74 -1.94
CA THR A 72 -0.11 -28.60 -2.45
C THR A 72 -0.14 -28.76 -3.96
N ASP A 73 -1.32 -28.75 -4.56
CA ASP A 73 -1.57 -28.72 -5.99
C ASP A 73 -0.94 -27.48 -6.64
N LEU A 74 -1.16 -26.30 -6.06
CA LEU A 74 -0.56 -25.05 -6.56
C LEU A 74 0.92 -24.99 -6.29
N GLU A 75 1.39 -25.48 -5.14
CA GLU A 75 2.83 -25.57 -4.86
C GLU A 75 3.54 -26.42 -5.92
N PHE A 76 2.93 -27.53 -6.35
CA PHE A 76 3.47 -28.37 -7.41
C PHE A 76 3.47 -27.65 -8.77
N ILE A 77 2.35 -27.02 -9.14
CA ILE A 77 2.25 -26.24 -10.39
C ILE A 77 3.28 -25.11 -10.41
N MET A 78 3.46 -24.39 -9.31
CA MET A 78 4.44 -23.31 -9.20
C MET A 78 5.89 -23.81 -9.33
N LYS A 79 6.18 -25.02 -8.83
CA LYS A 79 7.52 -25.65 -8.96
C LYS A 79 7.81 -26.13 -10.38
N GLU A 80 6.83 -26.72 -11.04
CA GLU A 80 6.97 -27.26 -12.40
C GLU A 80 6.71 -26.23 -13.49
N ALA A 81 6.24 -25.03 -13.14
CA ALA A 81 6.05 -23.93 -14.08
C ALA A 81 7.33 -23.64 -14.86
N MET A 82 7.22 -23.72 -16.18
CA MET A 82 8.30 -23.42 -17.12
C MET A 82 8.10 -22.02 -17.70
N ALA A 83 9.18 -21.26 -17.78
CA ALA A 83 9.22 -19.95 -18.40
C ALA A 83 10.45 -19.83 -19.30
N THR A 84 10.38 -18.94 -20.28
CA THR A 84 11.49 -18.64 -21.17
C THR A 84 12.19 -17.37 -20.72
N CYS A 85 13.51 -17.37 -20.79
CA CYS A 85 14.29 -16.15 -20.60
C CYS A 85 13.97 -15.16 -21.71
N LYS A 86 13.67 -13.90 -21.37
CA LYS A 86 13.31 -12.88 -22.37
C LYS A 86 14.47 -12.49 -23.29
N TRP A 87 15.71 -12.82 -22.92
CA TRP A 87 16.91 -12.43 -23.65
C TRP A 87 17.47 -13.57 -24.50
N CYS A 88 17.81 -14.70 -23.89
CA CYS A 88 18.38 -15.85 -24.60
C CYS A 88 17.33 -16.86 -25.11
N SER A 89 16.05 -16.63 -24.80
CA SER A 89 14.92 -17.53 -25.14
C SER A 89 15.02 -18.96 -24.60
N GLN A 90 15.98 -19.27 -23.73
CA GLN A 90 16.08 -20.59 -23.10
C GLN A 90 14.90 -20.86 -22.16
N LYS A 91 14.30 -22.05 -22.29
CA LYS A 91 13.20 -22.52 -21.45
C LYS A 91 13.75 -23.21 -20.20
N MET A 92 13.26 -22.82 -19.03
CA MET A 92 13.66 -23.37 -17.74
C MET A 92 12.55 -23.25 -16.70
N LYS A 93 12.70 -23.90 -15.54
CA LYS A 93 11.77 -23.76 -14.42
C LYS A 93 11.81 -22.32 -13.89
N VAL A 94 10.65 -21.77 -13.54
CA VAL A 94 10.52 -20.42 -12.96
C VAL A 94 11.40 -20.26 -11.70
N ALA A 95 11.55 -21.32 -10.91
CA ALA A 95 12.42 -21.33 -9.73
C ALA A 95 13.90 -20.98 -10.03
N VAL A 96 14.39 -21.33 -11.22
CA VAL A 96 15.78 -21.09 -11.66
C VAL A 96 15.89 -19.87 -12.57
N LEU A 97 14.77 -19.41 -13.14
CA LEU A 97 14.76 -18.29 -14.07
C LEU A 97 15.38 -17.02 -13.46
N LYS A 98 15.11 -16.72 -12.18
CA LYS A 98 15.65 -15.50 -11.54
C LYS A 98 17.18 -15.51 -11.48
N THR A 99 17.80 -16.63 -11.12
CA THR A 99 19.26 -16.73 -11.06
C THR A 99 19.88 -16.75 -12.45
N HIS A 100 19.21 -17.40 -13.41
CA HIS A 100 19.62 -17.34 -14.82
C HIS A 100 19.59 -15.90 -15.36
N ILE A 101 18.51 -15.16 -15.13
CA ILE A 101 18.36 -13.77 -15.59
C ILE A 101 19.55 -12.91 -15.16
N ASN A 102 19.98 -13.03 -13.91
CA ASN A 102 21.11 -12.28 -13.36
C ASN A 102 22.48 -12.66 -13.96
N LEU A 103 22.59 -13.83 -14.58
CA LEU A 103 23.82 -14.36 -15.17
C LEU A 103 23.68 -14.59 -16.68
N CYS A 104 22.60 -14.09 -17.28
CA CYS A 104 22.28 -14.37 -18.66
C CYS A 104 23.27 -13.60 -19.55
N LYS A 105 23.98 -14.31 -20.42
CA LYS A 105 24.98 -13.70 -21.31
C LYS A 105 24.38 -12.69 -22.28
N ASP A 106 23.13 -12.92 -22.66
CA ASP A 106 22.37 -12.06 -23.57
C ASP A 106 21.56 -10.98 -22.81
N GLN A 107 21.78 -10.85 -21.49
CA GLN A 107 21.08 -9.87 -20.67
C GLN A 107 21.34 -8.46 -21.20
N ASP A 108 20.27 -7.83 -21.67
CA ASP A 108 20.29 -6.43 -22.00
C ASP A 108 20.41 -5.60 -20.72
N THR A 109 21.62 -5.11 -20.45
CA THR A 109 21.94 -4.17 -19.37
C THR A 109 21.53 -2.73 -19.70
N SER A 110 20.89 -2.48 -20.85
CA SER A 110 20.42 -1.15 -21.23
C SER A 110 19.18 -0.68 -20.47
N ILE A 111 18.52 -1.57 -19.71
CA ILE A 111 17.53 -1.13 -18.72
C ILE A 111 18.28 -0.20 -17.77
N PRO A 112 17.93 1.11 -17.71
CA PRO A 112 18.58 2.01 -16.77
C PRO A 112 18.44 1.37 -15.40
N GLU A 113 19.57 1.09 -14.77
CA GLU A 113 19.60 0.86 -13.33
C GLU A 113 18.73 1.96 -12.72
N PHE A 114 17.81 1.60 -11.82
CA PHE A 114 17.00 2.59 -11.15
C PHE A 114 17.94 3.43 -10.29
N LYS A 115 18.53 4.45 -10.90
CA LYS A 115 19.19 5.53 -10.24
C LYS A 115 18.04 6.40 -9.75
N PRO A 116 17.90 6.59 -8.43
CA PRO A 116 17.06 7.66 -7.92
C PRO A 116 17.33 8.90 -8.76
N ILE A 117 16.27 9.64 -9.11
CA ILE A 117 16.37 10.87 -9.88
C ILE A 117 17.24 11.82 -9.04
N ALA A 118 18.54 11.86 -9.38
CA ALA A 118 19.65 12.27 -8.53
C ALA A 118 19.86 11.43 -7.25
N GLU A 119 21.11 11.06 -6.94
CA GLU A 119 21.52 10.99 -5.54
C GLU A 119 21.29 12.40 -5.00
N THR A 120 20.29 12.58 -4.14
CA THR A 120 20.17 13.83 -3.43
C THR A 120 21.49 14.01 -2.67
N SER A 121 22.17 15.16 -2.82
CA SER A 121 23.36 15.48 -2.01
C SER A 121 23.04 15.56 -0.50
N GLN A 122 21.78 15.34 -0.14
CA GLN A 122 21.30 15.13 1.20
C GLN A 122 21.71 13.73 1.66
N LYS A 123 22.67 13.66 2.59
CA LYS A 123 22.93 12.45 3.37
C LYS A 123 21.59 11.90 3.86
N VAL A 124 21.36 10.59 3.70
CA VAL A 124 20.20 9.90 4.31
C VAL A 124 20.16 10.33 5.78
N PRO A 125 19.14 11.11 6.19
CA PRO A 125 19.16 11.63 7.53
C PRO A 125 18.84 10.47 8.47
N SER A 126 19.86 9.91 9.08
CA SER A 126 19.77 8.76 9.99
C SER A 126 19.01 9.11 11.28
N ASN A 127 18.73 10.40 11.51
CA ASN A 127 18.09 10.95 12.69
C ASN A 127 16.95 11.93 12.37
N VAL A 128 16.38 11.94 11.14
CA VAL A 128 15.18 12.77 10.90
C VAL A 128 13.95 11.95 11.29
N PRO A 129 13.13 12.44 12.24
CA PRO A 129 11.85 11.82 12.56
C PRO A 129 11.02 11.66 11.29
N ASN A 130 10.34 10.53 11.15
CA ASN A 130 9.40 10.33 10.06
C ASN A 130 8.28 11.39 10.15
N ARG A 131 8.14 12.22 9.11
CA ARG A 131 7.13 13.27 9.00
C ARG A 131 6.07 12.99 7.93
N ALA A 132 6.20 11.87 7.22
CA ALA A 132 5.32 11.53 6.11
C ALA A 132 4.28 10.48 6.50
N THR A 133 4.63 9.58 7.42
CA THR A 133 3.70 8.57 7.91
C THR A 133 3.70 8.44 9.42
N PHE A 134 2.51 8.22 9.97
CA PHE A 134 2.20 8.22 11.38
C PHE A 134 1.54 6.91 11.78
N VAL A 135 1.60 6.64 13.08
CA VAL A 135 0.93 5.51 13.72
C VAL A 135 -0.19 6.06 14.59
N CYS A 136 -1.39 5.49 14.45
CA CYS A 136 -2.52 5.84 15.30
C CYS A 136 -2.21 5.47 16.76
N PRO A 137 -2.21 6.43 17.70
CA PRO A 137 -1.86 6.17 19.11
C PRO A 137 -2.92 5.35 19.84
N VAL A 138 -4.14 5.25 19.30
CA VAL A 138 -5.25 4.50 19.89
C VAL A 138 -5.17 3.01 19.54
N CYS A 139 -5.04 2.66 18.25
CA CYS A 139 -5.14 1.28 17.77
C CYS A 139 -3.86 0.71 17.15
N GLY A 140 -2.79 1.51 17.03
CA GLY A 140 -1.51 1.10 16.46
C GLY A 140 -1.50 0.92 14.95
N LEU A 141 -2.54 1.34 14.22
CA LEU A 141 -2.55 1.31 12.76
C LEU A 141 -1.45 2.23 12.22
N SER A 142 -0.55 1.70 11.41
CA SER A 142 0.64 2.39 10.90
C SER A 142 0.48 2.79 9.43
N ASN A 143 1.40 3.60 8.93
CA ASN A 143 1.44 4.07 7.54
C ASN A 143 0.28 4.99 7.15
N LEU A 144 -0.21 5.77 8.10
CA LEU A 144 -1.21 6.82 7.84
C LEU A 144 -0.48 8.12 7.53
N ASP A 145 -0.83 8.81 6.45
CA ASP A 145 -0.42 10.20 6.25
C ASP A 145 -1.18 11.12 7.22
N SER A 146 -0.86 12.44 7.21
CA SER A 146 -1.51 13.41 8.11
C SER A 146 -3.03 13.36 7.99
N THR A 147 -3.54 13.44 6.76
CA THR A 147 -4.98 13.42 6.44
C THR A 147 -5.63 12.08 6.79
N GLY A 148 -5.01 10.96 6.42
CA GLY A 148 -5.50 9.62 6.73
C GLY A 148 -5.54 9.33 8.22
N LEU A 149 -4.64 9.92 9.02
CA LEU A 149 -4.71 9.82 10.48
C LEU A 149 -5.94 10.56 11.04
N VAL A 150 -6.20 11.77 10.57
CA VAL A 150 -7.37 12.57 10.97
C VAL A 150 -8.66 11.84 10.62
N GLU A 151 -8.78 11.36 9.38
CA GLU A 151 -9.96 10.63 8.92
C GLU A 151 -10.16 9.32 9.70
N HIS A 152 -9.09 8.54 9.86
CA HIS A 152 -9.12 7.29 10.62
C HIS A 152 -9.61 7.50 12.06
N CYS A 153 -9.06 8.49 12.76
CA CYS A 153 -9.41 8.79 14.14
C CYS A 153 -10.85 9.27 14.28
N ASN A 154 -11.34 10.12 13.38
CA ASN A 154 -12.74 10.57 13.39
C ASN A 154 -13.76 9.44 13.12
N GLN A 155 -13.39 8.45 12.30
CA GLN A 155 -14.29 7.34 11.97
C GLN A 155 -14.29 6.22 13.03
N ASN A 156 -13.16 5.99 13.69
CA ASN A 156 -12.97 4.80 14.52
C ASN A 156 -12.87 5.10 16.03
N HIS A 157 -12.55 6.33 16.44
CA HIS A 157 -12.12 6.66 17.81
C HIS A 157 -12.79 7.91 18.41
N GLN A 158 -14.08 8.14 18.14
CA GLN A 158 -14.80 9.38 18.48
C GLN A 158 -14.80 9.77 19.97
N ASN A 159 -14.61 8.82 20.90
CA ASN A 159 -14.66 9.04 22.35
C ASN A 159 -13.29 8.90 23.04
N GLU A 160 -12.22 8.69 22.28
CA GLU A 160 -10.88 8.46 22.84
C GLU A 160 -10.19 9.79 23.14
N THR A 161 -9.72 9.94 24.37
CA THR A 161 -9.15 11.19 24.90
C THR A 161 -7.78 10.92 25.48
N ASN A 162 -6.89 11.91 25.51
CA ASN A 162 -5.53 11.83 26.08
C ASN A 162 -4.52 10.98 25.29
N HIS A 163 -4.08 11.50 24.14
CA HIS A 163 -2.92 10.96 23.42
C HIS A 163 -1.94 12.05 23.02
N VAL A 164 -0.67 11.68 22.89
CA VAL A 164 0.33 12.51 22.22
C VAL A 164 0.01 12.52 20.73
N CYS A 165 -0.03 13.71 20.12
CA CYS A 165 -0.22 13.82 18.69
C CYS A 165 1.06 13.42 17.94
N PRO A 166 1.06 12.34 17.14
CA PRO A 166 2.27 11.89 16.43
C PRO A 166 2.70 12.88 15.35
N ILE A 167 1.77 13.67 14.80
CA ILE A 167 2.09 14.73 13.84
C ILE A 167 2.87 15.84 14.53
N CYS A 168 2.35 16.39 15.64
CA CYS A 168 3.07 17.40 16.43
C CYS A 168 4.41 16.88 16.96
N ALA A 169 4.46 15.65 17.48
CA ALA A 169 5.69 15.06 18.01
C ALA A 169 6.79 14.88 16.95
N SER A 170 6.41 14.79 15.66
CA SER A 170 7.36 14.70 14.54
C SER A 170 7.95 16.06 14.11
N MET A 171 7.39 17.16 14.61
CA MET A 171 7.88 18.51 14.33
C MET A 171 9.16 18.79 15.12
N PRO A 172 10.12 19.56 14.56
CA PRO A 172 11.38 19.87 15.25
C PRO A 172 11.17 20.69 16.54
N TRP A 173 10.02 21.35 16.68
CA TRP A 173 9.59 22.11 17.85
C TRP A 173 8.45 21.43 18.63
N GLY A 174 8.13 20.17 18.28
CA GLY A 174 7.15 19.38 19.00
C GLY A 174 7.73 18.73 20.24
N ASP A 175 6.92 18.55 21.27
CA ASP A 175 7.29 17.79 22.47
C ASP A 175 6.64 16.39 22.40
N PRO A 176 7.44 15.30 22.32
CA PRO A 176 6.95 13.92 22.29
C PRO A 176 6.17 13.48 23.54
N ASN A 177 6.20 14.25 24.63
CA ASN A 177 5.49 13.94 25.87
C ASN A 177 4.22 14.77 26.06
N MET A 178 3.91 15.69 25.14
CA MET A 178 2.73 16.55 25.26
C MET A 178 1.46 15.79 24.89
N VAL A 179 0.74 15.38 25.94
CA VAL A 179 -0.55 14.72 25.84
C VAL A 179 -1.63 15.78 25.61
N SER A 180 -2.40 15.62 24.54
CA SER A 180 -3.55 16.48 24.26
C SER A 180 -4.77 16.01 25.07
N SER A 181 -5.40 16.90 25.82
CA SER A 181 -6.59 16.59 26.64
C SER A 181 -7.77 16.09 25.81
N ASP A 182 -7.92 16.62 24.59
CA ASP A 182 -8.86 16.14 23.58
C ASP A 182 -8.11 15.94 22.27
N PHE A 183 -7.70 14.70 22.03
CA PHE A 183 -6.87 14.33 20.89
C PHE A 183 -7.61 14.50 19.56
N ILE A 184 -8.89 14.13 19.51
CA ILE A 184 -9.69 14.21 18.27
C ILE A 184 -9.98 15.66 17.90
N SER A 185 -10.36 16.49 18.88
CA SER A 185 -10.53 17.93 18.65
C SER A 185 -9.23 18.59 18.21
N HIS A 186 -8.10 18.25 18.85
CA HIS A 186 -6.78 18.73 18.45
C HIS A 186 -6.46 18.40 16.98
N LEU A 187 -6.64 17.15 16.57
CA LEU A 187 -6.44 16.72 15.17
C LEU A 187 -7.30 17.55 14.21
N ASN A 188 -8.57 17.74 14.54
CA ASN A 188 -9.49 18.50 13.69
C ASN A 188 -9.17 20.00 13.61
N LEU A 189 -8.62 20.58 14.68
CA LEU A 189 -8.25 22.00 14.71
C LEU A 189 -6.90 22.29 14.07
N ARG A 190 -5.92 21.39 14.22
CA ARG A 190 -4.52 21.63 13.83
C ARG A 190 -4.08 20.89 12.56
N HIS A 191 -4.76 19.80 12.20
CA HIS A 191 -4.29 18.87 11.17
C HIS A 191 -5.34 18.51 10.11
N LYS A 192 -6.57 19.02 10.23
CA LYS A 192 -7.62 18.83 9.21
C LYS A 192 -7.33 19.54 7.90
N PHE A 193 -6.57 20.62 7.94
CA PHE A 193 -6.25 21.45 6.77
C PHE A 193 -4.77 21.33 6.44
N GLU A 194 -4.47 20.97 5.20
CA GLU A 194 -3.12 20.94 4.65
C GLU A 194 -2.97 22.06 3.63
N TYR A 195 -2.02 22.98 3.88
CA TYR A 195 -1.85 24.23 3.14
C TYR A 195 -1.63 24.02 1.63
N ASP A 196 -0.92 22.94 1.27
CA ASP A 196 -0.59 22.58 -0.12
C ASP A 196 -1.81 22.28 -1.02
N THR A 197 -3.01 22.10 -0.45
CA THR A 197 -4.23 21.87 -1.24
C THR A 197 -5.12 23.10 -1.38
N TYR A 198 -4.84 24.18 -0.64
CA TYR A 198 -5.66 25.39 -0.67
C TYR A 198 -4.95 26.58 -1.31
N VAL A 199 -3.62 26.58 -1.32
CA VAL A 199 -2.83 27.61 -1.98
C VAL A 199 -2.42 27.11 -3.36
N ASP A 200 -3.11 27.64 -4.36
CA ASP A 200 -2.70 27.51 -5.76
C ASP A 200 -1.51 28.45 -5.99
N PHE A 201 -0.29 27.90 -5.96
CA PHE A 201 0.93 28.66 -6.18
C PHE A 201 1.07 29.18 -7.63
N ASP A 202 0.20 28.74 -8.53
CA ASP A 202 0.15 29.22 -9.91
C ASP A 202 -0.79 30.45 -10.06
N GLN A 203 -1.51 30.84 -9.01
CA GLN A 203 -2.33 32.06 -8.99
C GLN A 203 -1.51 33.27 -8.58
N ASP A 204 -1.55 34.31 -9.42
CA ASP A 204 -0.89 35.60 -9.18
C ASP A 204 -1.68 36.43 -8.15
N ASP A 205 -1.03 36.82 -7.05
CA ASP A 205 -1.65 37.54 -5.94
C ASP A 205 -2.30 38.87 -6.41
N ASP A 206 -1.71 39.54 -7.40
CA ASP A 206 -2.22 40.78 -7.97
C ASP A 206 -3.52 40.57 -8.75
N GLU A 207 -3.68 39.45 -9.45
CA GLU A 207 -4.89 39.10 -10.18
C GLU A 207 -6.03 38.68 -9.23
N MET A 208 -5.70 37.90 -8.20
CA MET A 208 -6.62 37.54 -7.12
C MET A 208 -7.16 38.78 -6.39
N LEU A 209 -6.30 39.76 -6.11
CA LEU A 209 -6.70 41.03 -5.49
C LEU A 209 -7.64 41.84 -6.39
N ARG A 210 -7.38 41.90 -7.70
CA ARG A 210 -8.27 42.59 -8.65
C ARG A 210 -9.65 41.96 -8.73
N ILE A 211 -9.72 40.63 -8.76
CA ILE A 211 -11.00 39.89 -8.76
C ILE A 211 -11.79 40.19 -7.47
N ALA A 212 -11.12 40.17 -6.31
CA ALA A 212 -11.77 40.48 -5.04
C ALA A 212 -12.30 41.94 -4.99
N LEU A 213 -11.53 42.90 -5.53
CA LEU A 213 -11.95 44.30 -5.63
C LEU A 213 -13.13 44.47 -6.59
N ALA A 214 -13.11 43.80 -7.74
CA ALA A 214 -14.20 43.82 -8.72
C ALA A 214 -15.49 43.24 -8.13
N ALA A 215 -15.43 42.07 -7.48
CA ALA A 215 -16.57 41.45 -6.82
C ALA A 215 -17.13 42.33 -5.68
N SER A 216 -16.27 43.04 -4.96
CA SER A 216 -16.68 44.00 -3.92
C SER A 216 -17.42 45.20 -4.53
N LEU A 217 -16.98 45.69 -5.69
CA LEU A 217 -17.66 46.76 -6.42
C LEU A 217 -19.00 46.31 -7.02
N GLU A 218 -19.14 45.05 -7.43
CA GLU A 218 -20.38 44.49 -7.96
C GLU A 218 -21.42 44.17 -6.88
N SER A 219 -20.99 44.09 -5.61
CA SER A 219 -21.87 43.82 -4.47
C SER A 219 -22.56 45.07 -3.88
N HIS A 220 -22.53 46.20 -4.61
CA HIS A 220 -23.10 47.49 -4.23
C HIS A 220 -24.02 48.05 -5.33
#